data_AF-A0A143ZI10-F1
#
_entry.id   AF-A0A143ZI10-F1
#
_cell.length_a   1.000
_cell.length_b   1.000
_cell.length_c   1.000
_cell.angle_alpha   90.00
_cell.angle_beta   90.00
_cell.angle_gamma   90.00
#
_symmetry.space_group_name_H-M   'P 1'
#
loop_
_entity.id
_entity.type
_entity.pdbx_description
1 polymer ?
#
loop_
_entity_poly.entity_id
_entity_poly.type
_entity_poly.pdbx_seq_one_letter_code
_entity_poly.pdbx_strand_id
1 'polypeptide(L)'
;MSVRDFPSERIDTDAHSGVINAYRMTCGCGAVAFYPFKRGVVQRPPEAIYRHFRSYGWHVGTTDRKDRCPACLAHAPLSSEEVPMQSSPSSAPPKADPPPEMSRADRQIIFAKISDIWDGERYCAGWTDKRLAADLNVPSAWVGEVRDGFFGPEGSNPLLDQYLATAEEIRREQAGIVEMRKTALEQSAALRKRCDEQESRIRAVEALSKRVEKEIGR
;
A
#
# COMPACT_ATOMS: atom_id res chain seq x y z
N MET A 1 13.41 22.54 21.87
CA MET A 1 13.49 21.06 21.83
C MET A 1 14.45 20.69 20.73
N SER A 2 15.62 20.17 21.08
CA SER A 2 16.69 19.90 20.11
C SER A 2 16.27 18.80 19.14
N VAL A 3 16.37 19.09 17.84
CA VAL A 3 16.09 18.16 16.75
C VAL A 3 17.04 16.97 16.88
N ARG A 4 16.51 15.80 17.26
CA ARG A 4 17.29 14.55 17.28
C ARG A 4 17.56 14.13 15.84
N ASP A 5 18.83 13.94 15.53
CA ASP A 5 19.25 13.39 14.24
C ASP A 5 19.01 11.87 14.23
N PHE A 6 18.44 11.36 13.15
CA PHE A 6 18.13 9.94 13.01
C PHE A 6 19.19 9.30 12.10
N PRO A 7 19.88 8.23 12.54
CA PRO A 7 20.89 7.60 11.71
C PRO A 7 20.26 7.05 10.44
N SER A 8 20.81 7.45 9.28
CA SER A 8 20.39 6.94 7.98
C SER A 8 21.26 5.76 7.55
N GLU A 9 20.64 4.67 7.12
CA GLU A 9 21.33 3.48 6.60
C GLU A 9 20.83 3.13 5.19
N ARG A 10 21.69 2.54 4.37
CA ARG A 10 21.35 2.05 3.04
C ARG A 10 20.69 0.69 3.16
N ILE A 11 19.42 0.58 2.80
CA ILE A 11 18.68 -0.68 2.77
C ILE A 11 18.47 -1.14 1.34
N ASP A 12 18.61 -2.45 1.13
CA ASP A 12 18.17 -3.10 -0.09
C ASP A 12 16.70 -3.48 0.07
N THR A 13 15.84 -2.96 -0.78
CA THR A 13 14.40 -3.24 -0.75
C THR A 13 14.08 -4.22 -1.87
N ASP A 14 13.78 -5.46 -1.49
CA ASP A 14 13.33 -6.60 -2.31
C ASP A 14 13.42 -6.41 -3.83
N ALA A 15 14.43 -7.04 -4.44
CA ALA A 15 14.67 -7.44 -5.85
C ALA A 15 14.31 -6.50 -7.04
N HIS A 16 13.40 -5.55 -6.91
CA HIS A 16 12.90 -4.66 -7.96
C HIS A 16 13.11 -3.17 -7.66
N SER A 17 13.46 -2.81 -6.43
CA SER A 17 13.70 -1.42 -6.03
C SER A 17 15.08 -1.29 -5.40
N GLY A 18 16.08 -1.01 -6.23
CA GLY A 18 17.48 -0.92 -5.80
C GLY A 18 17.72 0.00 -4.60
N VAL A 19 18.91 -0.15 -4.01
CA VAL A 19 19.37 0.44 -2.73
C VAL A 19 18.81 1.84 -2.44
N ILE A 20 18.01 1.95 -1.37
CA ILE A 20 17.41 3.21 -0.91
C ILE A 20 18.04 3.58 0.43
N ASN A 21 18.32 4.87 0.65
CA ASN A 21 18.59 5.36 2.01
C ASN A 21 17.29 5.29 2.82
N ALA A 22 17.37 4.91 4.09
CA ALA A 22 16.26 4.92 5.03
C ALA A 22 16.73 5.41 6.41
N TYR A 23 15.88 6.12 7.14
CA TYR A 23 16.11 6.39 8.56
C TYR A 23 15.92 5.10 9.34
N ARG A 24 16.87 4.77 10.21
CA ARG A 24 16.86 3.56 11.01
C ARG A 24 16.53 3.87 12.46
N MET A 25 15.67 3.04 13.04
CA MET A 25 15.38 3.06 14.47
C MET A 25 15.58 1.66 15.04
N THR A 26 16.15 1.56 16.24
CA THR A 26 16.53 0.28 16.86
C THR A 26 16.00 0.21 18.27
N CYS A 27 15.29 -0.86 18.58
CA CYS A 27 14.89 -1.18 19.94
C CYS A 27 16.05 -1.85 20.69
N GLY A 28 16.12 -1.70 22.02
CA GLY A 28 17.08 -2.42 22.87
C GLY A 28 17.01 -3.95 22.77
N CYS A 29 15.92 -4.53 22.23
CA CYS A 29 15.80 -5.96 21.95
C CYS A 29 16.40 -6.41 20.61
N GLY A 30 16.94 -5.49 19.81
CA GLY A 30 17.50 -5.78 18.48
C GLY A 30 16.49 -5.64 17.33
N ALA A 31 15.21 -5.37 17.59
CA ALA A 31 14.27 -5.05 16.53
C ALA A 31 14.67 -3.74 15.81
N VAL A 32 14.56 -3.71 14.49
CA VAL A 32 14.89 -2.55 13.65
C VAL A 32 13.68 -2.16 12.81
N ALA A 33 13.44 -0.86 12.66
CA ALA A 33 12.48 -0.30 11.72
C ALA A 33 13.15 0.72 10.81
N PHE A 34 12.64 0.80 9.58
CA PHE A 34 13.19 1.64 8.52
C PHE A 34 12.12 2.59 7.97
N TYR A 35 12.51 3.84 7.72
CA TYR A 35 11.68 4.82 7.02
C TYR A 35 12.40 5.32 5.75
N PRO A 36 12.00 4.88 4.55
CA PRO A 36 12.75 5.14 3.31
C PRO A 36 12.69 6.61 2.88
N PHE A 37 13.80 7.11 2.35
CA PHE A 37 13.88 8.44 1.73
C PHE A 37 13.17 8.41 0.37
N LYS A 38 12.33 9.42 0.09
CA LYS A 38 11.80 9.62 -1.28
C LYS A 38 12.90 10.22 -2.17
N ARG A 39 12.99 9.75 -3.42
CA ARG A 39 13.98 10.25 -4.40
C ARG A 39 13.83 11.76 -4.61
N GLY A 40 14.93 12.50 -4.46
CA GLY A 40 15.09 13.84 -5.02
C GLY A 40 15.09 15.06 -4.09
N VAL A 41 14.84 14.97 -2.76
CA VAL A 41 14.77 16.20 -1.92
C VAL A 41 15.10 15.95 -0.43
N VAL A 42 15.87 16.89 0.15
CA VAL A 42 16.03 17.38 1.55
C VAL A 42 15.57 16.47 2.70
N GLN A 43 16.40 16.39 3.76
CA GLN A 43 16.08 15.74 5.03
C GLN A 43 14.64 16.07 5.47
N ARG A 44 13.84 15.01 5.68
CA ARG A 44 12.47 15.14 6.18
C ARG A 44 12.47 15.84 7.54
N PRO A 45 11.49 16.72 7.81
CA PRO A 45 11.35 17.32 9.13
C PRO A 45 11.15 16.20 10.18
N PRO A 46 11.81 16.29 11.36
CA PRO A 46 11.81 15.25 12.38
C PRO A 46 10.41 14.78 12.82
N GLU A 47 9.42 15.69 12.78
CA GLU A 47 8.03 15.40 13.12
C GLU A 47 7.39 14.33 12.24
N ALA A 48 7.75 14.30 10.94
CA ALA A 48 7.26 13.27 10.03
C ALA A 48 7.84 11.88 10.37
N ILE A 49 9.07 11.85 10.88
CA ILE A 49 9.76 10.62 11.29
C ILE A 49 9.10 10.07 12.57
N TYR A 50 8.84 10.94 13.56
CA TYR A 50 8.11 10.57 14.78
C TYR A 50 6.71 10.01 14.48
N ARG A 51 5.95 10.70 13.63
CA ARG A 51 4.59 10.28 13.25
C ARG A 51 4.58 8.93 12.54
N HIS A 52 5.53 8.69 11.63
CA HIS A 52 5.65 7.41 10.93
C HIS A 52 5.92 6.27 11.92
N PHE A 53 6.96 6.36 12.74
CA PHE A 53 7.26 5.27 13.68
C PHE A 53 6.15 5.04 14.72
N ARG A 54 5.49 6.10 15.21
CA ARG A 54 4.31 5.98 16.09
C ARG A 54 3.14 5.29 15.42
N SER A 55 2.89 5.53 14.13
CA SER A 55 1.79 4.83 13.42
C SER A 55 2.05 3.33 13.25
N TYR A 56 3.32 2.90 13.24
CA TYR A 56 3.71 1.49 13.26
C TYR A 56 3.81 0.90 14.69
N GLY A 57 3.32 1.62 15.70
CA GLY A 57 3.26 1.14 17.09
C GLY A 57 4.59 1.20 17.84
N TRP A 58 5.58 1.94 17.33
CA TRP A 58 6.84 2.14 18.05
C TRP A 58 6.77 3.35 18.99
N HIS A 59 7.35 3.22 20.18
CA HIS A 59 7.60 4.34 21.06
C HIS A 59 8.94 4.97 20.70
N VAL A 60 8.92 6.23 20.28
CA VAL A 60 10.13 7.00 19.99
C VAL A 60 10.49 7.81 21.23
N GLY A 61 11.59 7.43 21.86
CA GLY A 61 12.07 8.07 23.08
C GLY A 61 12.89 9.33 22.80
N THR A 62 13.30 10.02 23.86
CA THR A 62 14.18 11.20 23.75
C THR A 62 15.60 10.88 23.25
N THR A 63 15.99 9.61 23.27
CA THR A 63 17.31 9.09 22.83
C THR A 63 17.15 7.73 22.17
N ASP A 64 18.05 7.32 21.29
CA ASP A 64 18.06 6.01 20.59
C ASP A 64 17.84 4.82 21.53
N ARG A 65 18.41 4.87 22.74
CA ARG A 65 18.29 3.80 23.74
C ARG A 65 16.90 3.65 24.36
N LYS A 66 16.05 4.66 24.21
CA LYS A 66 14.68 4.70 24.73
C LYS A 66 13.64 4.38 23.68
N ASP A 67 14.05 4.07 22.45
CA ASP A 67 13.13 3.59 21.43
C ASP A 67 12.71 2.15 21.79
N ARG A 68 11.41 1.87 21.66
CA ARG A 68 10.82 0.56 21.97
C ARG A 68 9.94 0.12 20.81
N CYS A 69 10.14 -1.12 20.37
CA CYS A 69 9.29 -1.75 19.37
C CYS A 69 7.94 -2.15 20.00
N PRO A 70 6.89 -2.34 19.18
CA PRO A 70 5.57 -2.74 19.66
C PRO A 70 5.59 -4.01 20.51
N ALA A 71 6.46 -4.98 20.19
CA ALA A 71 6.63 -6.19 20.99
C ALA A 71 7.20 -5.90 22.39
N CYS A 72 8.23 -5.05 22.51
CA CYS A 72 8.78 -4.69 23.81
C CYS A 72 7.85 -3.80 24.65
N LEU A 73 6.97 -3.03 24.01
CA LEU A 73 5.91 -2.29 24.71
C LEU A 73 4.83 -3.23 25.22
N ALA A 74 4.46 -4.25 24.44
CA ALA A 74 3.50 -5.27 24.86
C ALA A 74 4.04 -6.18 25.98
N HIS A 75 5.36 -6.36 26.06
CA HIS A 75 6.03 -7.14 27.10
C HIS A 75 6.55 -6.32 28.28
N ALA A 76 6.35 -5.00 28.29
CA ALA A 76 6.72 -4.19 29.45
C ALA A 76 5.80 -4.55 30.63
N PRO A 77 6.33 -5.02 31.77
CA PRO A 77 5.52 -5.17 32.96
C PRO A 77 4.98 -3.79 33.35
N LEU A 78 3.69 -3.76 33.68
CA LEU A 78 3.02 -2.61 34.30
C LEU A 78 3.75 -2.26 35.60
N SER A 79 4.80 -1.45 35.53
CA SER A 79 5.27 -0.69 36.68
C SER A 79 4.44 0.59 36.72
N SER A 80 3.33 0.49 37.42
CA SER A 80 2.57 1.60 37.97
C SER A 80 3.53 2.41 38.86
N GLU A 81 4.16 3.43 38.30
CA GLU A 81 4.78 4.48 39.10
C GLU A 81 3.73 5.57 39.27
N GLU A 82 3.05 5.49 40.42
CA GLU A 82 2.09 6.46 40.91
C GLU A 82 2.77 7.83 41.01
N VAL A 83 2.45 8.72 40.06
CA VAL A 83 2.70 10.15 40.23
C VAL A 83 1.60 10.68 41.16
N PRO A 84 1.92 11.44 42.23
CA PRO A 84 0.94 11.80 43.25
C PRO A 84 -0.22 12.59 42.66
N MET A 85 -1.44 12.07 42.86
CA MET A 85 -2.69 12.80 42.67
C MET A 85 -2.70 13.99 43.64
N GLN A 86 -2.34 15.17 43.15
CA GLN A 86 -2.81 16.41 43.75
C GLN A 86 -4.24 16.64 43.30
N SER A 87 -5.15 16.49 44.26
CA SER A 87 -6.56 16.79 44.21
C SER A 87 -6.78 18.23 43.72
N SER A 88 -7.33 18.36 42.53
CA SER A 88 -8.00 19.57 42.04
C SER A 88 -9.24 19.11 41.27
N PRO A 89 -10.36 19.83 41.39
CA PRO A 89 -11.69 19.25 41.21
C PRO A 89 -11.92 18.84 39.75
N SER A 90 -12.60 17.71 39.59
CA SER A 90 -13.09 17.14 38.34
C SER A 90 -13.39 18.18 37.26
N SER A 91 -12.49 18.32 36.28
CA SER A 91 -12.79 18.90 34.98
C SER A 91 -12.75 17.78 33.96
N ALA A 92 -13.86 17.65 33.23
CA ALA A 92 -14.13 16.78 32.09
C ALA A 92 -12.93 16.44 31.18
N PRO A 93 -13.00 15.33 30.39
CA PRO A 93 -12.01 15.02 29.35
C PRO A 93 -11.68 16.28 28.54
N PRO A 94 -10.43 16.47 28.05
CA PRO A 94 -10.14 17.59 27.17
C PRO A 94 -11.14 17.47 26.03
N LYS A 95 -12.09 18.40 26.02
CA LYS A 95 -12.97 18.59 24.89
C LYS A 95 -12.00 18.74 23.73
N ALA A 96 -12.05 17.80 22.78
CA ALA A 96 -11.61 18.12 21.45
C ALA A 96 -12.15 19.53 21.19
N ASP A 97 -11.29 20.46 20.77
CA ASP A 97 -11.77 21.74 20.29
C ASP A 97 -12.99 21.43 19.43
N PRO A 98 -14.16 22.05 19.72
CA PRO A 98 -15.38 21.71 19.02
C PRO A 98 -15.03 21.68 17.53
N PRO A 99 -15.41 20.61 16.79
CA PRO A 99 -15.11 20.50 15.37
C PRO A 99 -15.40 21.88 14.80
N PRO A 100 -14.42 22.54 14.16
CA PRO A 100 -14.54 23.96 13.89
C PRO A 100 -15.92 24.18 13.25
N GLU A 101 -16.68 25.10 13.82
CA GLU A 101 -18.05 25.29 13.36
C GLU A 101 -17.96 25.93 11.98
N MET A 102 -18.48 25.23 10.98
CA MET A 102 -18.51 25.76 9.61
C MET A 102 -19.24 27.10 9.63
N SER A 103 -18.51 28.19 9.33
CA SER A 103 -19.14 29.50 9.27
C SER A 103 -20.16 29.53 8.13
N ARG A 104 -21.15 30.41 8.22
CA ARG A 104 -22.14 30.59 7.14
C ARG A 104 -21.47 30.98 5.81
N ALA A 105 -20.36 31.72 5.87
CA ALA A 105 -19.58 32.09 4.71
C ALA A 105 -18.89 30.85 4.09
N ASP A 106 -18.28 29.99 4.92
CA ASP A 106 -17.66 28.75 4.44
C ASP A 106 -18.70 27.81 3.83
N ARG A 107 -19.88 27.70 4.45
CA ARG A 107 -21.01 26.92 3.92
C ARG A 107 -21.44 27.42 2.54
N GLN A 108 -21.49 28.74 2.33
CA GLN A 108 -21.85 29.34 1.04
C GLN A 108 -20.77 29.10 -0.02
N ILE A 109 -19.49 29.21 0.34
CA ILE A 109 -18.37 28.96 -0.58
C ILE A 109 -18.35 27.49 -1.00
N ILE A 110 -18.49 26.57 -0.04
CA ILE A 110 -18.57 25.14 -0.31
C ILE A 110 -19.79 24.83 -1.18
N PHE A 111 -20.97 25.36 -0.86
CA PHE A 111 -22.18 25.15 -1.65
C PHE A 111 -22.02 25.64 -3.09
N ALA A 112 -21.53 26.86 -3.29
CA ALA A 112 -21.33 27.42 -4.63
C ALA A 112 -20.35 26.56 -5.44
N LYS A 113 -19.24 26.15 -4.81
CA LYS A 113 -18.24 25.33 -5.48
C LYS A 113 -18.76 23.94 -5.81
N ILE A 114 -19.55 23.30 -4.93
CA ILE A 114 -20.22 22.02 -5.22
C ILE A 114 -21.17 22.21 -6.39
N SER A 115 -22.01 23.26 -6.38
CA SER A 115 -22.96 23.54 -7.46
C SER A 115 -22.30 23.70 -8.82
N ASP A 116 -21.09 24.27 -8.88
CA ASP A 116 -20.33 24.44 -10.13
C ASP A 116 -19.79 23.11 -10.69
N ILE A 117 -19.51 22.14 -9.82
CA ILE A 117 -18.88 20.86 -10.17
C ILE A 117 -19.85 19.66 -10.04
N TRP A 118 -21.13 19.92 -9.83
CA TRP A 118 -22.18 18.91 -9.71
C TRP A 118 -22.89 18.74 -11.04
N ASP A 119 -22.95 17.51 -11.57
CA ASP A 119 -23.57 17.19 -12.86
C ASP A 119 -25.09 16.96 -12.77
N GLY A 120 -25.66 17.07 -11.57
CA GLY A 120 -27.07 16.83 -11.25
C GLY A 120 -27.26 15.64 -10.32
N GLU A 121 -26.46 14.58 -10.48
CA GLU A 121 -26.54 13.37 -9.66
C GLU A 121 -25.26 13.09 -8.88
N ARG A 122 -24.12 13.60 -9.33
CA ARG A 122 -22.79 13.35 -8.76
C ARG A 122 -21.80 14.46 -9.06
N TYR A 123 -20.58 14.30 -8.55
CA TYR A 123 -19.45 15.12 -8.96
C TYR A 123 -19.04 14.90 -10.41
N CYS A 124 -18.67 15.98 -11.08
CA CYS A 124 -17.95 15.96 -12.35
C CYS A 124 -16.67 15.11 -12.25
N ALA A 125 -16.26 14.51 -13.37
CA ALA A 125 -15.16 13.55 -13.42
C ALA A 125 -13.88 14.05 -12.72
N GLY A 126 -13.38 13.27 -11.75
CA GLY A 126 -12.17 13.56 -11.00
C GLY A 126 -12.32 14.50 -9.80
N TRP A 127 -13.53 14.97 -9.50
CA TRP A 127 -13.87 15.68 -8.27
C TRP A 127 -14.39 14.70 -7.20
N THR A 128 -14.02 14.97 -5.94
CA THR A 128 -14.40 14.20 -4.74
C THR A 128 -14.43 15.16 -3.56
N ASP A 129 -15.08 14.78 -2.46
CA ASP A 129 -15.09 15.56 -1.21
C ASP A 129 -13.67 15.92 -0.77
N LYS A 130 -12.74 14.96 -0.90
CA LYS A 130 -11.33 15.13 -0.51
C LYS A 130 -10.59 16.15 -1.38
N ARG A 131 -10.83 16.14 -2.69
CA ARG A 131 -10.21 17.09 -3.60
C ARG A 131 -10.76 18.49 -3.40
N LEU A 132 -12.08 18.61 -3.22
CA LEU A 132 -12.75 19.87 -2.96
C LEU A 132 -12.31 20.48 -1.61
N ALA A 133 -12.19 19.66 -0.57
CA ALA A 133 -11.67 20.07 0.73
C ALA A 133 -10.24 20.61 0.65
N ALA A 134 -9.39 19.96 -0.15
CA ALA A 134 -8.02 20.42 -0.39
C ALA A 134 -7.96 21.73 -1.19
N ASP A 135 -8.86 21.92 -2.16
CA ASP A 135 -8.95 23.14 -3.00
C ASP A 135 -9.38 24.35 -2.19
N LEU A 136 -10.39 24.18 -1.32
CA LEU A 136 -10.93 25.24 -0.46
C LEU A 136 -10.18 25.39 0.88
N ASN A 137 -9.22 24.49 1.16
CA ASN A 137 -8.51 24.40 2.44
C ASN A 137 -9.47 24.31 3.65
N VAL A 138 -10.52 23.51 3.53
CA VAL A 138 -11.53 23.26 4.57
C VAL A 138 -11.54 21.78 4.97
N PRO A 139 -12.05 21.43 6.17
CA PRO A 139 -12.23 20.04 6.55
C PRO A 139 -13.14 19.27 5.59
N SER A 140 -12.75 18.05 5.19
CA SER A 140 -13.57 17.20 4.30
C SER A 140 -14.93 16.83 4.89
N ALA A 141 -15.05 16.81 6.23
CA ALA A 141 -16.31 16.59 6.92
C ALA A 141 -17.35 17.68 6.62
N TRP A 142 -16.94 18.94 6.49
CA TRP A 142 -17.85 20.03 6.14
C TRP A 142 -18.37 19.92 4.71
N VAL A 143 -17.49 19.49 3.79
CA VAL A 143 -17.87 19.25 2.39
C VAL A 143 -18.91 18.13 2.31
N GLY A 144 -18.71 17.04 3.05
CA GLY A 144 -19.68 15.96 3.17
C GLY A 144 -21.01 16.41 3.76
N GLU A 145 -21.01 17.21 4.84
CA GLU A 145 -22.23 17.74 5.46
C GLU A 145 -23.04 18.61 4.48
N VAL A 146 -22.38 19.50 3.74
CA VAL A 146 -23.05 20.36 2.74
C VAL A 146 -23.53 19.55 1.54
N ARG A 147 -22.75 18.57 1.08
CA ARG A 147 -23.12 17.69 -0.02
C ARG A 147 -24.35 16.86 0.36
N ASP A 148 -24.32 16.15 1.48
CA ASP A 148 -25.42 15.31 1.96
C ASP A 148 -26.70 16.13 2.22
N GLY A 149 -26.56 17.37 2.71
CA GLY A 149 -27.69 18.23 3.04
C GLY A 149 -28.40 18.88 1.85
N PHE A 150 -27.70 19.13 0.73
CA PHE A 150 -28.25 19.90 -0.40
C PHE A 150 -28.20 19.18 -1.75
N PHE A 151 -27.25 18.26 -1.95
CA PHE A 151 -26.99 17.58 -3.23
C PHE A 151 -27.22 16.06 -3.15
N GLY A 152 -27.13 15.47 -1.96
CA GLY A 152 -27.31 14.03 -1.73
C GLY A 152 -25.99 13.27 -1.53
N PRO A 153 -26.02 11.92 -1.51
CA PRO A 153 -24.82 11.10 -1.32
C PRO A 153 -23.81 11.31 -2.47
N GLU A 154 -22.53 10.96 -2.26
CA GLU A 154 -21.40 11.30 -3.17
C GLU A 154 -21.59 10.77 -4.60
N GLY A 155 -22.54 9.85 -4.80
CA GLY A 155 -22.71 9.09 -6.03
C GLY A 155 -21.51 8.17 -6.26
N SER A 156 -21.59 7.28 -7.25
CA SER A 156 -20.41 6.49 -7.61
C SER A 156 -19.43 7.37 -8.38
N ASN A 157 -18.16 7.39 -7.93
CA ASN A 157 -17.10 8.15 -8.57
C ASN A 157 -16.79 7.55 -9.95
N PRO A 158 -16.99 8.28 -11.06
CA PRO A 158 -16.77 7.75 -12.41
C PRO A 158 -15.37 7.19 -12.64
N LEU A 159 -14.34 7.77 -11.99
CA LEU A 159 -12.97 7.31 -12.08
C LEU A 159 -12.78 5.96 -11.36
N LEU A 160 -13.45 5.80 -10.21
CA LEU A 160 -13.43 4.54 -9.46
C LEU A 160 -14.16 3.44 -10.24
N ASP A 161 -15.32 3.74 -10.81
CA ASP A 161 -16.08 2.79 -11.65
C ASP A 161 -15.26 2.35 -12.86
N GLN A 162 -14.65 3.31 -13.57
CA GLN A 162 -13.74 3.02 -14.69
C GLN A 162 -12.56 2.17 -14.25
N TYR A 163 -11.91 2.53 -13.14
CA TYR A 163 -10.80 1.76 -12.59
C TYR A 163 -11.21 0.32 -12.27
N LEU A 164 -12.35 0.12 -11.60
CA LEU A 164 -12.84 -1.21 -11.25
C LEU A 164 -13.20 -2.03 -12.49
N ALA A 165 -13.85 -1.41 -13.47
CA ALA A 165 -14.17 -2.06 -14.74
C ALA A 165 -12.92 -2.49 -15.50
N THR A 166 -11.94 -1.60 -15.68
CA THR A 166 -10.67 -1.91 -16.33
C THR A 166 -9.86 -2.95 -15.55
N ALA A 167 -9.84 -2.87 -14.22
CA ALA A 167 -9.16 -3.85 -13.39
C ALA A 167 -9.77 -5.25 -13.56
N GLU A 168 -11.10 -5.34 -13.67
CA GLU A 168 -11.79 -6.62 -13.86
C GLU A 168 -11.63 -7.19 -15.27
N GLU A 169 -11.54 -6.34 -16.29
CA GLU A 169 -11.18 -6.72 -17.64
C GLU A 169 -9.78 -7.32 -17.69
N ILE A 170 -8.79 -6.62 -17.14
CA ILE A 170 -7.39 -7.10 -17.08
C ILE A 170 -7.29 -8.41 -16.31
N ARG A 171 -8.00 -8.58 -15.19
CA ARG A 171 -8.02 -9.84 -14.43
C ARG A 171 -8.57 -11.00 -15.25
N ARG A 172 -9.64 -10.76 -16.02
CA ARG A 172 -10.23 -11.79 -16.89
C ARG A 172 -9.29 -12.18 -18.02
N GLU A 173 -8.66 -11.21 -18.67
CA GLU A 173 -7.64 -11.47 -19.69
C GLU A 173 -6.45 -12.26 -19.12
N GLN A 174 -5.96 -11.87 -17.95
CA GLN A 174 -4.86 -12.55 -17.28
C GLN A 174 -5.21 -14.01 -16.96
N ALA A 175 -6.43 -14.29 -16.47
CA ALA A 175 -6.90 -15.65 -16.24
C ALA A 175 -6.91 -16.48 -17.53
N GLY A 176 -7.37 -15.88 -18.64
CA GLY A 176 -7.34 -16.52 -19.96
C GLY A 176 -5.92 -16.85 -20.42
N ILE A 177 -4.97 -15.92 -20.26
CA ILE A 177 -3.56 -16.13 -20.62
C ILE A 177 -2.94 -17.26 -19.78
N VAL A 178 -3.25 -17.33 -18.49
CA VAL A 178 -2.75 -18.39 -17.60
C VAL A 178 -3.25 -19.77 -18.05
N GLU A 179 -4.53 -19.89 -18.43
CA GLU A 179 -5.07 -21.16 -18.92
C GLU A 179 -4.49 -21.54 -20.29
N MET A 180 -4.37 -20.58 -21.23
CA MET A 180 -3.70 -20.81 -22.51
C MET A 180 -2.26 -21.28 -22.33
N ARG A 181 -1.51 -20.68 -21.39
CA ARG A 181 -0.14 -21.09 -21.06
C ARG A 181 -0.10 -22.52 -20.52
N LYS A 182 -1.05 -22.89 -19.66
CA LYS A 182 -1.14 -24.26 -19.11
C LYS A 182 -1.37 -25.28 -20.23
N THR A 183 -2.34 -25.05 -21.11
CA THR A 183 -2.59 -25.93 -22.26
C THR A 183 -1.38 -26.03 -23.18
N ALA A 184 -0.68 -24.93 -23.45
CA ALA A 184 0.51 -24.94 -24.30
C ALA A 184 1.65 -25.78 -23.69
N LEU A 185 1.83 -25.73 -22.36
CA LEU A 185 2.82 -26.56 -21.66
C LEU A 185 2.46 -28.05 -21.74
N GLU A 186 1.19 -28.41 -21.56
CA GLU A 186 0.71 -29.79 -21.69
C GLU A 186 0.93 -30.32 -23.12
N GLN A 187 0.61 -29.51 -24.14
CA GLN A 187 0.84 -29.85 -25.54
C GLN A 187 2.32 -30.02 -25.86
N SER A 188 3.19 -29.13 -25.33
CA SER A 188 4.64 -29.23 -25.50
C SER A 188 5.20 -30.52 -24.88
N ALA A 189 4.73 -30.88 -23.68
CA ALA A 189 5.13 -32.13 -23.03
C ALA A 189 4.69 -33.36 -23.82
N ALA A 190 3.45 -33.37 -24.34
CA ALA A 190 2.94 -34.45 -25.18
C ALA A 190 3.74 -34.58 -26.49
N LEU A 191 4.10 -33.45 -27.12
CA LEU A 191 4.92 -33.45 -28.33
C LEU A 191 6.31 -34.01 -28.06
N ARG A 192 6.96 -33.63 -26.96
CA ARG A 192 8.26 -34.18 -26.56
C ARG A 192 8.22 -35.70 -26.43
N LYS A 193 7.21 -36.24 -25.75
CA LYS A 193 7.04 -37.70 -25.61
C LYS A 193 6.93 -38.40 -26.97
N ARG A 194 6.17 -37.81 -27.91
CA ARG A 194 6.03 -38.35 -29.27
C ARG A 194 7.35 -38.32 -30.04
N CYS A 195 8.16 -37.28 -29.87
CA CYS A 195 9.50 -37.21 -30.46
C CYS A 195 10.39 -38.33 -29.90
N ASP A 196 10.41 -38.53 -28.58
CA ASP A 196 11.20 -39.59 -27.93
C ASP A 196 10.79 -40.99 -28.42
N GLU A 197 9.48 -41.24 -28.53
CA GLU A 197 8.93 -42.49 -29.09
C GLU A 197 9.34 -42.69 -30.54
N GLN A 198 9.32 -41.63 -31.35
CA GLN A 198 9.71 -41.68 -32.75
C GLN A 198 11.21 -41.93 -32.91
N GLU A 199 12.06 -41.31 -32.10
CA GLU A 199 13.50 -41.61 -32.08
C GLU A 199 13.78 -43.07 -31.72
N SER A 200 13.06 -43.63 -30.74
CA SER A 200 13.18 -45.05 -30.39
C SER A 200 12.82 -45.96 -31.57
N ARG A 201 11.73 -45.65 -32.28
CA ARG A 201 11.33 -46.39 -33.49
C ARG A 201 12.36 -46.30 -34.61
N ILE A 202 12.95 -45.11 -34.83
CA ILE A 202 14.02 -44.92 -35.82
C ILE A 202 15.21 -45.82 -35.46
N ARG A 203 15.67 -45.81 -34.21
CA ARG A 203 16.78 -46.67 -33.75
C ARG A 203 16.47 -48.17 -33.94
N ALA A 204 15.22 -48.58 -33.71
CA ALA A 204 14.80 -49.97 -33.93
C ALA A 204 14.86 -50.36 -35.42
N VAL A 205 14.44 -49.48 -36.32
CA VAL A 205 14.53 -49.70 -37.78
C VAL A 205 15.99 -49.74 -38.23
N GLU A 206 16.84 -48.84 -37.75
CA GLU A 206 18.27 -48.84 -38.05
C GLU A 206 18.95 -50.14 -37.58
N ALA A 207 18.61 -50.62 -36.39
CA ALA A 207 19.11 -51.89 -35.88
C ALA A 207 18.63 -53.09 -36.73
N LEU A 208 17.38 -53.06 -37.19
CA LEU A 208 16.85 -54.07 -38.09
C LEU A 208 17.56 -54.03 -39.45
N SER A 209 17.82 -52.85 -40.02
CA SER A 209 18.56 -52.66 -41.27
C SER A 209 19.93 -53.34 -41.21
N LYS A 210 20.70 -53.08 -40.14
CA LYS A 210 22.02 -53.69 -39.94
C LYS A 210 21.96 -55.23 -39.85
N ARG A 211 20.90 -55.77 -39.25
CA ARG A 211 20.69 -57.23 -39.17
C ARG A 211 20.37 -57.81 -40.54
N VAL A 212 19.51 -57.14 -41.31
CA VAL A 212 19.16 -57.55 -42.67
C VAL A 212 20.40 -57.56 -43.57
N GLU A 213 21.21 -56.48 -43.55
CA GLU A 213 22.47 -56.38 -44.29
C GLU A 213 23.40 -57.58 -44.01
N LYS A 214 23.55 -57.94 -42.73
CA LYS A 214 24.35 -59.10 -42.32
C LYS A 214 23.83 -60.44 -42.84
N GLU A 215 22.50 -60.64 -42.85
CA GLU A 215 21.88 -61.88 -43.34
C GLU A 215 21.95 -62.02 -44.86
N ILE A 216 21.84 -60.91 -45.60
CA ILE A 216 21.89 -60.92 -47.08
C ILE A 216 23.31 -60.88 -47.65
N GLY A 217 24.35 -60.79 -46.81
CA GLY A 217 25.75 -60.89 -47.22
C GLY A 217 26.26 -59.72 -48.06
N ARG A 218 25.77 -58.49 -47.81
CA ARG A 218 26.33 -57.25 -48.37
C ARG A 218 27.10 -56.46 -47.32
#